data_AF-A0ABC8RB24-F1
#
_entry.id   AF-A0ABC8RB24-F1
#
_cell.length_a   1.000
_cell.length_b   1.000
_cell.length_c   1.000
_cell.angle_alpha   90.00
_cell.angle_beta   90.00
_cell.angle_gamma   90.00
#
_symmetry.space_group_name_H-M   'P 1'
#
loop_
_entity.id
_entity.type
_entity.pdbx_description
1 polymer ?
#
loop_
_entity_poly.entity_id
_entity_poly.type
_entity_poly.pdbx_seq_one_letter_code
_entity_poly.pdbx_strand_id
1 'polypeptide(L)' 'MKQPKKGASLFSLLPEDCISAIISLTSPRDACRASAISSAFKLAANSDTVWEKFLPYDYPEIISRYSGS' A
#
# COMPACT_ATOMS: atom_id res chain seq x y z
N MET A 1 24.94 24.98 -4.72
CA MET A 1 24.60 24.03 -3.64
C MET A 1 24.00 22.78 -4.28
N LYS A 2 24.77 21.70 -4.48
CA LYS A 2 24.22 20.44 -5.01
C LYS A 2 23.44 19.78 -3.88
N GLN A 3 22.15 19.50 -4.12
CA GLN A 3 21.33 18.72 -3.21
C GLN A 3 22.07 17.42 -2.84
N PRO A 4 22.16 17.03 -1.56
CA PRO A 4 22.61 15.70 -1.22
C PRO A 4 21.67 14.70 -1.89
N LYS A 5 22.22 13.77 -2.66
CA LYS A 5 21.43 12.68 -3.23
C LYS A 5 20.80 11.95 -2.06
N LYS A 6 19.47 12.09 -1.91
CA LYS A 6 18.65 11.30 -0.99
C LYS A 6 19.12 9.85 -1.18
N GLY A 7 19.68 9.23 -0.14
CA GLY A 7 20.14 7.85 -0.24
C GLY A 7 18.98 7.02 -0.77
N ALA A 8 19.12 6.49 -1.98
CA ALA A 8 18.07 5.69 -2.59
C ALA A 8 17.88 4.48 -1.67
N SER A 9 16.73 4.40 -0.99
CA SER A 9 16.39 3.19 -0.26
C SER A 9 16.27 2.06 -1.28
N LEU A 10 16.65 0.83 -0.92
CA LEU A 10 16.51 -0.33 -1.81
C LEU A 10 15.08 -0.43 -2.40
N PHE A 11 14.09 -0.09 -1.58
CA PHE A 11 12.68 -0.04 -1.96
C PHE A 11 12.36 0.99 -3.05
N SER A 12 13.14 2.08 -3.20
CA SER A 12 12.91 3.06 -4.26
C SER A 12 13.24 2.56 -5.67
N LEU A 13 13.91 1.41 -5.79
CA LEU A 13 14.19 0.73 -7.06
C LEU A 13 13.14 -0.33 -7.39
N LEU A 14 12.25 -0.67 -6.45
CA LEU A 14 11.20 -1.65 -6.68
C LEU A 14 9.98 -0.97 -7.32
N PRO A 15 9.27 -1.65 -8.23
CA PRO A 15 7.95 -1.21 -8.68
C PRO A 15 7.00 -1.08 -7.50
N GLU A 16 6.06 -0.14 -7.58
CA GLU A 16 5.04 0.08 -6.54
C GLU A 16 4.29 -1.21 -6.20
N ASP A 17 3.88 -1.98 -7.21
CA ASP A 17 3.16 -3.25 -7.04
C ASP A 17 3.95 -4.29 -6.22
N CYS A 18 5.28 -4.29 -6.34
CA CYS A 18 6.13 -5.17 -5.52
C CYS A 18 6.08 -4.76 -4.05
N ILE A 19 6.12 -3.45 -3.77
CA ILE A 19 6.02 -2.92 -2.42
C ILE A 19 4.61 -3.17 -1.87
N SER A 20 3.56 -2.96 -2.67
CA SER A 20 2.16 -3.25 -2.32
C SER A 20 1.98 -4.72 -1.97
N ALA A 21 2.53 -5.64 -2.77
CA ALA A 21 2.50 -7.07 -2.49
C ALA A 21 3.16 -7.40 -1.14
N ILE A 22 4.32 -6.82 -0.84
CA ILE A 22 5.00 -6.99 0.46
C ILE A 22 4.12 -6.45 1.60
N ILE A 23 3.59 -5.24 1.47
CA ILE A 23 2.73 -4.62 2.49
C ILE A 23 1.46 -5.46 2.72
N SER A 24 0.88 -6.04 1.67
CA SER A 24 -0.32 -6.89 1.77
C SER A 24 -0.13 -8.16 2.60
N LEU A 25 1.13 -8.58 2.84
CA LEU A 25 1.48 -9.71 3.71
C LEU A 25 1.67 -9.30 5.18
N THR A 26 1.47 -8.03 5.50
CA THR A 26 1.60 -7.48 6.86
C THR A 26 0.22 -7.31 7.51
N SER A 27 0.13 -6.58 8.63
CA SER A 27 -1.16 -6.20 9.21
C SER A 27 -1.63 -4.83 8.71
N PRO A 28 -2.94 -4.52 8.74
CA PRO A 28 -3.44 -3.17 8.42
C PRO A 28 -2.76 -2.06 9.21
N ARG A 29 -2.41 -2.32 10.48
CA ARG A 29 -1.68 -1.39 11.34
C ARG A 29 -0.28 -1.10 10.80
N ASP A 30 0.41 -2.14 10.32
CA ASP A 30 1.76 -2.01 9.78
C ASP A 30 1.75 -1.34 8.40
N ALA A 31 0.74 -1.60 7.57
CA ALA A 31 0.52 -0.84 6.33
C ALA A 31 0.37 0.66 6.59
N CYS A 32 -0.43 1.06 7.58
CA CYS A 32 -0.56 2.46 7.99
C CYS A 32 0.78 3.07 8.43
N ARG A 33 1.59 2.33 9.21
CA ARG A 33 2.92 2.79 9.63
C ARG A 33 3.89 2.91 8.46
N ALA A 34 3.85 1.97 7.53
CA ALA A 34 4.67 1.97 6.33
C ALA A 34 4.44 3.25 5.49
N SER A 35 3.21 3.72 5.39
CA SER A 35 2.86 4.95 4.66
C SER A 35 3.62 6.20 5.12
N ALA A 36 4.08 6.24 6.37
CA ALA A 36 4.81 7.37 6.93
C ALA A 36 6.32 7.35 6.64
N ILE A 37 6.86 6.25 6.10
CA ILE A 37 8.31 6.08 5.87
C ILE A 37 8.78 6.91 4.67
N SER A 38 8.06 6.84 3.55
CA SER A 38 8.40 7.55 2.30
C SER A 38 7.22 7.62 1.34
N SER A 39 7.34 8.42 0.28
CA SER A 39 6.32 8.53 -0.77
C SER A 39 6.05 7.18 -1.48
N ALA A 40 7.07 6.37 -1.73
CA ALA A 40 6.91 5.07 -2.38
C ALA A 40 6.08 4.10 -1.51
N PHE A 41 6.41 4.02 -0.22
CA PHE A 41 5.61 3.23 0.73
C PHE A 41 4.21 3.81 0.93
N LYS A 42 4.02 5.13 0.86
CA LYS A 42 2.70 5.76 0.95
C LYS A 42 1.81 5.37 -0.23
N LEU A 43 2.34 5.42 -1.45
CA LEU A 43 1.57 5.02 -2.64
C LEU A 43 1.21 3.53 -2.54
N ALA A 44 2.19 2.67 -2.27
CA ALA A 44 1.98 1.25 -2.13
C ALA A 44 0.98 0.88 -1.01
N ALA A 45 1.08 1.51 0.17
CA ALA A 45 0.16 1.26 1.29
C ALA A 45 -1.28 1.70 1.03
N ASN A 46 -1.48 2.62 0.08
CA ASN A 46 -2.79 3.11 -0.33
C ASN A 46 -3.36 2.35 -1.53
N SER A 47 -2.64 1.36 -2.06
CA SER A 47 -3.10 0.54 -3.19
C SER A 47 -4.24 -0.38 -2.77
N ASP A 48 -5.24 -0.53 -3.64
CA ASP A 48 -6.35 -1.47 -3.44
C ASP A 48 -5.85 -2.90 -3.23
N THR A 49 -4.77 -3.30 -3.90
CA THR A 49 -4.15 -4.63 -3.74
C THR A 49 -3.77 -4.93 -2.29
N VAL A 50 -3.38 -3.93 -1.50
CA VAL A 50 -3.08 -4.09 -0.07
C VAL A 50 -4.38 -4.34 0.70
N TRP A 51 -5.39 -3.51 0.49
CA TRP A 51 -6.62 -3.55 1.27
C TRP A 51 -7.50 -4.73 0.93
N GLU A 52 -7.54 -5.16 -0.34
CA GLU A 52 -8.24 -6.37 -0.79
C GLU A 52 -7.76 -7.63 -0.06
N LYS A 53 -6.48 -7.69 0.36
CA LYS A 53 -5.93 -8.81 1.14
C LYS A 53 -6.31 -8.80 2.62
N PHE A 54 -6.65 -7.63 3.15
CA PHE A 54 -7.07 -7.47 4.54
C PHE A 54 -8.58 -7.63 4.72
N LEU A 55 -9.34 -7.45 3.64
CA LEU A 55 -10.78 -7.54 3.65
C LEU A 55 -11.26 -9.00 3.59
N PRO A 56 -12.47 -9.27 4.11
CA PRO A 56 -13.14 -10.56 3.92
C PRO A 56 -13.34 -10.89 2.43
N TYR A 57 -13.40 -12.17 2.08
CA TYR A 57 -13.56 -12.62 0.68
C TYR A 57 -14.84 -12.09 0.02
N ASP A 58 -15.90 -11.87 0.79
CA ASP A 58 -17.20 -11.37 0.35
C ASP A 58 -17.32 -9.83 0.32
N TYR A 59 -16.21 -9.10 0.49
CA TYR A 59 -16.22 -7.63 0.40
C TYR A 59 -16.87 -7.07 -0.87
N PRO A 60 -16.75 -7.68 -2.07
CA PRO A 60 -17.38 -7.14 -3.28
C PRO A 60 -18.90 -7.24 -3.20
N GLU A 61 -19.43 -8.32 -2.58
CA GLU A 61 -20.87 -8.48 -2.36
C GLU A 61 -21.39 -7.44 -1.36
N ILE A 62 -20.64 -7.22 -0.27
CA ILE A 62 -20.97 -6.20 0.72
C ILE A 62 -21.07 -4.84 0.03
N ILE A 63 -20.07 -4.44 -0.75
CA ILE A 63 -20.06 -3.16 -1.48
C ILE A 63 -21.25 -3.08 -2.46
N SER A 64 -21.50 -4.14 -3.24
CA SER A 64 -22.58 -4.18 -4.21
C SER A 64 -23.95 -3.90 -3.56
N ARG A 65 -24.24 -4.51 -2.40
CA ARG A 65 -25.49 -4.32 -1.65
C ARG A 65 -25.73 -2.87 -1.23
N TYR A 66 -24.67 -2.10 -0.96
CA TYR A 66 -24.78 -0.70 -0.54
C TYR A 66 -24.66 0.30 -1.69
N SER A 67 -24.10 -0.10 -2.83
CA SER A 67 -23.92 0.78 -4.00
C SER A 67 -25.18 0.97 -4.87
N GLY A 68 -26.21 0.13 -4.68
CA GLY A 68 -27.43 0.12 -5.50
C GLY A 68 -28.57 1.02 -5.01
N SER A 69 -28.29 2.21 -4.46
CA SER A 69 -29.32 3.20 -4.05
C SER A 69 -29.47 4.33 -5.07
#